data_AF-A0A1R4J1Q7-F1
#
_entry.id   AF-A0A1R4J1Q7-F1
#
_cell.length_a   1.000
_cell.length_b   1.000
_cell.length_c   1.000
_cell.angle_alpha   90.00
_cell.angle_beta   90.00
_cell.angle_gamma   90.00
#
_symmetry.space_group_name_H-M   'P 1'
#
loop_
_entity.id
_entity.type
_entity.pdbx_description
1 polymer ?
#
loop_
_entity_poly.entity_id
_entity_poly.type
_entity_poly.pdbx_seq_one_letter_code
_entity_poly.pdbx_strand_id
1 'polypeptide(L)'
;MKEKNTYHNGFEDKNFVDSLRSNPFQIPAGYFDDLTAKISIQVDLEKSASKTMPFSVPIDYFKQLNSTIISQVKLDSLSGQAMGNTVPEGYFANLSSRIISNARIDNLRKDENEFTTPEGYFQELPARVQASIIKNTLSPTLKTDGFEVPSDYFEELTNKITVAVSAQDREVKSAPRVVRFNIQGWIKYAAAACVTAILGITSYQTITDHNQVNVTESHLSSISEKEIINYLSSSTDSDDMLLIMEYLYQPTASQGIGSKVEYDEIEDYLNYTL
;
A
#
# COMPACT_ATOMS: atom_id res chain seq x y z
N MET A 1 -35.81 38.73 -61.92
CA MET A 1 -34.39 39.05 -61.68
C MET A 1 -33.56 38.01 -62.43
N LYS A 2 -32.63 38.43 -63.30
CA LYS A 2 -31.79 37.53 -64.10
C LYS A 2 -30.49 37.29 -63.35
N GLU A 3 -30.25 36.07 -62.89
CA GLU A 3 -28.95 35.70 -62.34
C GLU A 3 -27.94 35.52 -63.47
N LYS A 4 -26.84 36.27 -63.40
CA LYS A 4 -25.71 36.18 -64.33
C LYS A 4 -24.88 34.97 -63.90
N ASN A 5 -25.02 33.85 -64.60
CA ASN A 5 -24.15 32.71 -64.38
C ASN A 5 -22.78 32.94 -65.05
N THR A 6 -21.76 32.93 -64.22
CA THR A 6 -20.33 33.12 -64.50
C THR A 6 -19.71 31.85 -65.09
N TYR A 7 -20.14 31.42 -66.27
CA TYR A 7 -19.44 30.36 -67.01
C TYR A 7 -18.67 30.98 -68.16
N HIS A 8 -17.34 30.98 -68.05
CA HIS A 8 -16.43 31.31 -69.13
C HIS A 8 -16.56 30.25 -70.24
N ASN A 9 -17.17 30.63 -71.37
CA ASN A 9 -17.10 29.88 -72.62
C ASN A 9 -15.71 30.06 -73.23
N GLY A 10 -14.77 29.22 -72.82
CA GLY A 10 -13.42 29.11 -73.40
C GLY A 10 -13.21 27.84 -74.22
N PHE A 11 -14.28 27.17 -74.65
CA PHE A 11 -14.20 25.90 -75.39
C PHE A 11 -15.21 25.91 -76.55
N GLU A 12 -14.95 26.71 -77.59
CA GLU A 12 -15.82 26.77 -78.76
C GLU A 12 -15.68 25.58 -79.73
N ASP A 13 -14.73 24.65 -79.57
CA ASP A 13 -14.49 23.61 -80.59
C ASP A 13 -14.27 22.18 -80.08
N LYS A 14 -15.02 21.74 -79.05
CA LYS A 14 -15.11 20.30 -78.71
C LYS A 14 -16.53 19.92 -78.33
N ASN A 15 -17.27 19.37 -79.28
CA ASN A 15 -18.53 18.67 -79.01
C ASN A 15 -18.25 17.47 -78.09
N PHE A 16 -18.39 17.65 -76.78
CA PHE A 16 -18.45 16.54 -75.84
C PHE A 16 -19.72 15.73 -76.11
N VAL A 17 -19.59 14.42 -76.23
CA VAL A 17 -20.71 13.48 -76.37
C VAL A 17 -21.73 13.70 -75.25
N ASP A 18 -23.03 13.71 -75.58
CA ASP A 18 -24.13 14.00 -74.65
C ASP A 18 -24.14 13.11 -73.39
N SER A 19 -23.46 11.96 -73.44
CA SER A 19 -23.22 11.05 -72.31
C SER A 19 -22.40 11.67 -71.17
N LEU A 20 -21.59 12.72 -71.41
CA LEU A 20 -20.86 13.45 -70.36
C LEU A 20 -21.68 14.57 -69.70
N ARG A 21 -22.86 14.89 -70.25
CA ARG A 21 -23.77 15.91 -69.71
C ARG A 21 -24.84 15.32 -68.79
N SER A 22 -24.88 14.00 -68.62
CA SER A 22 -25.83 13.32 -67.74
C SER A 22 -25.18 13.00 -66.41
N ASN A 23 -25.82 13.42 -65.32
CA ASN A 23 -25.34 13.13 -63.96
C ASN A 23 -25.35 11.61 -63.70
N PRO A 24 -24.18 10.96 -63.46
CA PRO A 24 -24.11 9.52 -63.21
C PRO A 24 -24.56 9.11 -61.80
N PHE A 25 -24.80 10.07 -60.91
CA PHE A 25 -25.20 9.80 -59.53
C PHE A 25 -26.72 9.67 -59.42
N GLN A 26 -27.19 8.44 -59.21
CA GLN A 26 -28.57 8.16 -58.82
C GLN A 26 -28.67 8.05 -57.31
N ILE A 27 -29.61 8.79 -56.73
CA ILE A 27 -29.97 8.65 -55.33
C ILE A 27 -31.12 7.64 -55.18
N PRO A 28 -31.15 6.85 -54.10
CA PRO A 28 -32.29 5.99 -53.79
C PRO A 28 -33.58 6.80 -53.66
N ALA A 29 -34.70 6.20 -54.06
CA ALA A 29 -36.02 6.77 -53.82
C ALA A 29 -36.22 7.02 -52.31
N GLY A 30 -36.64 8.24 -51.94
CA GLY A 30 -36.85 8.64 -50.54
C GLY A 30 -35.60 9.03 -49.75
N TYR A 31 -34.42 9.12 -50.38
CA TYR A 31 -33.17 9.52 -49.72
C TYR A 31 -33.30 10.85 -48.93
N PHE A 32 -33.94 11.85 -49.53
CA PHE A 32 -34.12 13.16 -48.91
C PHE A 32 -35.18 13.16 -47.81
N ASP A 33 -36.17 12.27 -47.89
CA ASP A 33 -37.19 12.14 -46.85
C ASP A 33 -36.58 11.51 -45.58
N ASP A 34 -35.78 10.44 -45.74
CA ASP A 34 -35.06 9.79 -44.64
C ASP A 34 -33.98 10.72 -44.03
N LEU A 35 -33.25 11.44 -44.88
CA LEU A 35 -32.28 12.44 -44.41
C LEU A 35 -32.95 13.52 -43.55
N THR A 36 -34.11 14.00 -43.99
CA THR A 36 -34.89 15.01 -43.27
C THR A 36 -35.33 14.49 -41.90
N ALA A 37 -35.86 13.27 -41.85
CA ALA A 37 -36.27 12.62 -40.61
C ALA A 37 -35.11 12.46 -39.62
N LYS A 38 -33.94 12.00 -40.11
CA LYS A 38 -32.72 11.85 -39.29
C LYS A 38 -32.24 13.17 -38.71
N ILE A 39 -32.23 14.24 -39.51
CA ILE A 39 -31.80 15.57 -39.05
C ILE A 39 -32.76 16.09 -37.98
N SER A 40 -34.08 15.93 -38.16
CA SER A 40 -35.07 16.34 -37.15
C SER A 40 -34.88 15.62 -35.82
N ILE A 41 -34.67 14.30 -35.84
CA ILE A 41 -34.43 13.51 -34.63
C ILE A 41 -33.16 13.98 -33.90
N GLN A 42 -32.07 14.25 -34.62
CA GLN A 42 -30.83 14.75 -34.03
C GLN A 42 -31.01 16.12 -33.37
N VAL A 43 -31.71 17.04 -34.04
CA VAL A 43 -32.00 18.37 -33.51
C VAL A 43 -32.88 18.31 -32.26
N ASP A 44 -33.87 17.43 -32.23
CA ASP A 44 -34.74 17.25 -31.08
C ASP A 44 -34.01 16.61 -29.91
N LEU A 45 -33.12 15.66 -30.17
CA LEU A 45 -32.25 15.05 -29.15
C LEU A 45 -31.33 16.10 -28.52
N GLU A 46 -30.67 16.93 -29.32
CA GLU A 46 -29.80 18.02 -28.83
C GLU A 46 -30.57 19.11 -28.08
N LYS A 47 -31.81 19.43 -28.48
CA LYS A 47 -32.67 20.36 -27.73
C LYS A 47 -33.14 19.78 -26.40
N SER A 48 -33.42 18.47 -26.35
CA SER A 48 -33.88 17.78 -25.15
C SER A 48 -32.76 17.52 -24.13
N ALA A 49 -31.51 17.43 -24.61
CA ALA A 49 -30.31 17.48 -23.80
C ALA A 49 -30.10 18.90 -23.26
N SER A 50 -30.94 19.27 -22.29
CA SER A 50 -30.89 20.53 -21.57
C SER A 50 -29.45 20.90 -21.21
N LYS A 51 -29.12 22.17 -21.46
CA LYS A 51 -27.86 22.90 -21.26
C LYS A 51 -27.45 22.96 -19.78
N THR A 52 -27.47 21.82 -19.10
CA THR A 52 -26.93 21.64 -17.77
C THR A 52 -25.45 21.46 -17.97
N MET A 53 -24.68 22.55 -17.85
CA MET A 53 -23.23 22.44 -17.74
C MET A 53 -22.96 21.54 -16.52
N PRO A 54 -22.40 20.34 -16.69
CA PRO A 54 -22.29 19.34 -15.62
C PRO A 54 -21.30 19.76 -14.53
N PHE A 55 -20.63 20.90 -14.69
CA PHE A 55 -19.63 21.42 -13.78
C PHE A 55 -20.05 22.81 -13.31
N SER A 56 -20.47 22.91 -12.05
CA SER A 56 -20.66 24.16 -11.35
C SER A 56 -19.65 24.24 -10.22
N VAL A 57 -19.03 25.40 -10.05
CA VAL A 57 -18.12 25.64 -8.93
C VAL A 57 -18.93 25.66 -7.63
N PRO A 58 -18.46 25.00 -6.55
CA PRO A 58 -19.12 25.04 -5.24
C PRO A 58 -19.28 26.47 -4.71
N ILE A 59 -20.39 26.72 -4.00
CA ILE A 59 -20.87 28.06 -3.58
C ILE A 59 -19.86 28.89 -2.76
N ASP A 60 -18.81 28.28 -2.19
CA ASP A 60 -17.78 28.94 -1.38
C ASP A 60 -16.33 28.66 -1.81
N TYR A 61 -16.12 28.06 -3.00
CA TYR A 61 -14.79 27.69 -3.49
C TYR A 61 -13.80 28.85 -3.41
N PHE A 62 -14.16 30.02 -3.93
CA PHE A 62 -13.28 31.19 -3.95
C PHE A 62 -13.05 31.80 -2.57
N LYS A 63 -14.00 31.63 -1.65
CA LYS A 63 -13.86 32.10 -0.27
C LYS A 63 -12.85 31.23 0.50
N GLN A 64 -12.87 29.92 0.26
CA GLN A 64 -11.91 28.96 0.86
C GLN A 64 -10.56 28.92 0.13
N LEU A 65 -10.53 29.27 -1.15
CA LEU A 65 -9.30 29.27 -1.94
C LEU A 65 -8.24 30.19 -1.33
N ASN A 66 -8.63 31.39 -0.90
CA ASN A 66 -7.70 32.34 -0.31
C ASN A 66 -7.06 31.81 0.98
N SER A 67 -7.85 31.26 1.91
CA SER A 67 -7.32 30.67 3.14
C SER A 67 -6.42 29.46 2.86
N THR A 68 -6.78 28.65 1.87
CA THR A 68 -6.02 27.46 1.46
C THR A 68 -4.65 27.85 0.87
N ILE A 69 -4.62 28.88 0.02
CA ILE A 69 -3.37 29.40 -0.55
C ILE A 69 -2.47 29.94 0.57
N ILE A 70 -3.01 30.73 1.50
CA ILE A 70 -2.24 31.28 2.61
C ILE A 70 -1.69 30.17 3.52
N SER A 71 -2.47 29.13 3.81
CA SER A 71 -1.99 27.99 4.60
C SER A 71 -0.89 27.22 3.87
N GLN A 72 -1.02 27.03 2.56
CA GLN A 72 -0.01 26.31 1.78
C GLN A 72 1.30 27.11 1.71
N VAL A 73 1.24 28.42 1.44
CA VAL A 73 2.43 29.28 1.44
C VAL A 73 3.12 29.29 2.81
N LYS A 74 2.35 29.26 3.89
CA LYS A 74 2.90 29.18 5.25
C LYS A 74 3.58 27.82 5.51
N LEU A 75 2.97 26.72 5.06
CA LEU A 75 3.58 25.38 5.15
C LEU A 75 4.87 25.29 4.33
N ASP A 76 4.87 25.83 3.11
CA ASP A 76 6.06 25.84 2.24
C ASP A 76 7.19 26.68 2.86
N SER A 77 6.87 27.81 3.52
CA SER A 77 7.86 28.62 4.24
C SER A 77 8.47 27.90 5.45
N LEU A 78 7.74 26.97 6.07
CA LEU A 78 8.22 26.13 7.16
C LEU A 78 9.03 24.94 6.64
N SER A 79 8.63 24.35 5.51
CA SER A 79 9.36 23.25 4.84
C SER A 79 10.68 23.71 4.22
N GLY A 80 10.77 24.97 3.78
CA GLY A 80 11.99 25.56 3.22
C GLY A 80 13.17 25.67 4.19
N GLN A 81 12.95 25.48 5.50
CA GLN A 81 14.02 25.43 6.49
C GLN A 81 14.51 24.01 6.83
N ALA A 82 13.82 22.95 6.43
CA ALA A 82 14.17 21.58 6.84
C ALA A 82 14.54 20.63 5.70
N MET A 83 14.10 20.84 4.46
CA MET A 83 14.54 20.03 3.31
C MET A 83 14.22 20.80 2.04
N GLY A 84 15.25 21.38 1.41
CA GLY A 84 15.11 21.98 0.10
C GLY A 84 14.69 20.92 -0.92
N ASN A 85 13.91 21.32 -1.93
CA ASN A 85 13.69 20.58 -3.17
C ASN A 85 14.98 20.48 -4.00
N THR A 86 16.09 20.13 -3.36
CA THR A 86 17.40 19.97 -3.95
C THR A 86 17.56 18.51 -4.32
N VAL A 87 17.80 18.27 -5.60
CA VAL A 87 18.15 16.94 -6.10
C VAL A 87 19.36 16.44 -5.31
N PRO A 88 19.34 15.18 -4.80
CA PRO A 88 20.47 14.61 -4.08
C PRO A 88 21.77 14.72 -4.86
N GLU A 89 22.86 14.98 -4.14
CA GLU A 89 24.19 15.06 -4.74
C GLU A 89 24.49 13.79 -5.54
N GLY A 90 24.98 13.95 -6.78
CA GLY A 90 25.32 12.81 -7.65
C GLY A 90 24.13 12.09 -8.31
N TYR A 91 22.88 12.55 -8.16
CA TYR A 91 21.72 11.97 -8.86
C TYR A 91 21.95 11.88 -10.38
N PHE A 92 22.29 13.01 -11.01
CA PHE A 92 22.52 13.07 -12.45
C PHE A 92 23.81 12.36 -12.89
N ALA A 93 24.82 12.34 -12.02
CA ALA A 93 26.07 11.63 -12.30
C ALA A 93 25.85 10.11 -12.39
N ASN A 94 24.95 9.56 -11.56
CA ASN A 94 24.66 8.12 -11.50
C ASN A 94 23.44 7.70 -12.34
N LEU A 95 22.64 8.65 -12.84
CA LEU A 95 21.41 8.38 -13.59
C LEU A 95 21.67 7.50 -14.82
N SER A 96 22.72 7.79 -15.58
CA SER A 96 23.08 7.03 -16.78
C SER A 96 23.40 5.57 -16.46
N SER A 97 24.20 5.34 -15.42
CA SER A 97 24.57 4.00 -14.93
C SER A 97 23.33 3.21 -14.50
N ARG A 98 22.42 3.86 -13.74
CA ARG A 98 21.15 3.26 -13.29
C ARG A 98 20.22 2.89 -14.45
N ILE A 99 20.11 3.75 -15.46
CA ILE A 99 19.30 3.47 -16.65
C ILE A 99 19.87 2.26 -17.41
N ILE A 100 21.21 2.20 -17.57
CA ILE A 100 21.87 1.09 -18.27
C ILE A 100 21.72 -0.22 -17.47
N SER A 101 21.85 -0.19 -16.14
CA SER A 101 21.65 -1.40 -15.31
C SER A 101 20.22 -1.91 -15.40
N ASN A 102 19.23 -1.03 -15.30
CA ASN A 102 17.82 -1.39 -15.38
C ASN A 102 17.46 -1.93 -16.77
N ALA A 103 17.91 -1.28 -17.84
CA ALA A 103 17.68 -1.78 -19.19
C ALA A 103 18.31 -3.16 -19.42
N ARG A 104 19.47 -3.46 -18.84
CA ARG A 104 20.07 -4.80 -18.88
C ARG A 104 19.24 -5.81 -18.12
N ILE A 105 18.80 -5.47 -16.91
CA ILE A 105 17.92 -6.32 -16.09
C ILE A 105 16.62 -6.61 -16.84
N ASP A 106 15.99 -5.61 -17.46
CA ASP A 106 14.76 -5.79 -18.24
C ASP A 106 14.96 -6.67 -19.47
N ASN A 107 16.10 -6.56 -20.16
CA ASN A 107 16.42 -7.46 -21.27
C ASN A 107 16.67 -8.90 -20.81
N LEU A 108 17.16 -9.11 -19.58
CA LEU A 108 17.35 -10.44 -19.00
C LEU A 108 16.05 -11.05 -18.45
N ARG A 109 15.06 -10.22 -18.07
CA ARG A 109 13.74 -10.64 -17.56
C ARG A 109 12.74 -10.98 -18.67
N LYS A 110 13.12 -10.83 -19.94
CA LYS A 110 12.22 -10.94 -21.09
C LYS A 110 11.71 -12.35 -21.37
N ASP A 111 12.23 -13.38 -20.70
CA ASP A 111 11.96 -14.78 -21.08
C ASP A 111 10.95 -15.54 -20.21
N GLU A 112 10.31 -14.98 -19.17
CA GLU A 112 9.38 -15.81 -18.36
C GLU A 112 8.06 -15.17 -17.93
N ASN A 113 7.80 -13.89 -18.20
CA ASN A 113 6.50 -13.29 -17.90
C ASN A 113 6.00 -12.47 -19.08
N GLU A 114 5.73 -13.16 -20.19
CA GLU A 114 4.83 -12.62 -21.20
C GLU A 114 3.47 -12.39 -20.51
N PHE A 115 3.01 -11.14 -20.48
CA PHE A 115 1.72 -10.76 -19.90
C PHE A 115 0.61 -11.38 -20.76
N THR A 116 0.39 -12.68 -20.59
CA THR A 116 -0.59 -13.44 -21.34
C THR A 116 -1.93 -13.27 -20.65
N THR A 117 -2.91 -12.78 -21.40
CA THR A 117 -4.28 -12.74 -20.91
C THR A 117 -4.78 -14.18 -20.76
N PRO A 118 -5.51 -14.51 -19.67
CA PRO A 118 -6.12 -15.82 -19.52
C PRO A 118 -6.94 -16.23 -20.75
N GLU A 119 -6.93 -17.52 -21.06
CA GLU A 119 -7.76 -18.07 -22.12
C GLU A 119 -9.23 -17.69 -21.87
N GLY A 120 -9.94 -17.22 -22.91
CA GLY A 120 -11.34 -16.81 -22.79
C GLY A 120 -11.58 -15.38 -22.28
N TYR A 121 -10.53 -14.65 -21.84
CA TYR A 121 -10.69 -13.30 -21.26
C TYR A 121 -11.51 -12.36 -22.15
N PHE A 122 -11.21 -12.30 -23.45
CA PHE A 122 -11.91 -11.41 -24.38
C PHE A 122 -13.27 -11.95 -24.82
N GLN A 123 -13.46 -13.27 -24.80
CA GLN A 123 -14.73 -13.92 -25.14
C GLN A 123 -15.79 -13.67 -24.07
N GLU A 124 -15.39 -13.67 -22.79
CA GLU A 124 -16.29 -13.45 -21.65
C GLU A 124 -16.46 -11.97 -21.28
N LEU A 125 -15.55 -11.10 -21.72
CA LEU A 125 -15.56 -9.67 -21.40
C LEU A 125 -16.89 -8.97 -21.75
N PRO A 126 -17.51 -9.18 -22.93
CA PRO A 126 -18.79 -8.55 -23.26
C PRO A 126 -19.91 -8.94 -22.28
N ALA A 127 -20.01 -10.23 -21.95
CA ALA A 127 -21.00 -10.73 -21.01
C ALA A 127 -20.78 -10.16 -19.60
N ARG A 128 -19.52 -10.08 -19.15
CA ARG A 128 -19.15 -9.52 -17.85
C ARG A 128 -19.45 -8.02 -17.75
N VAL A 129 -19.19 -7.28 -18.82
CA VAL A 129 -19.51 -5.84 -18.89
C VAL A 129 -21.03 -5.64 -18.85
N GLN A 130 -21.80 -6.40 -19.61
CA GLN A 130 -23.27 -6.32 -19.58
C GLN A 130 -23.84 -6.66 -18.20
N ALA A 131 -23.36 -7.74 -17.57
CA ALA A 131 -23.77 -8.12 -16.22
C ALA A 131 -23.45 -7.01 -15.19
N SER A 132 -22.31 -6.33 -15.32
CA SER A 132 -21.93 -5.21 -14.46
C SER A 132 -22.84 -3.99 -14.66
N ILE A 133 -23.19 -3.67 -15.91
CA ILE A 133 -24.13 -2.59 -16.24
C ILE A 133 -25.52 -2.89 -15.66
N ILE A 134 -26.02 -4.11 -15.83
CA ILE A 134 -27.30 -4.55 -15.27
C ILE A 134 -27.27 -4.45 -13.74
N LYS A 135 -26.24 -4.97 -13.09
CA LYS A 135 -26.06 -4.85 -11.63
C LYS A 135 -26.11 -3.38 -11.19
N ASN A 136 -25.35 -2.50 -11.82
CA ASN A 136 -25.27 -1.09 -11.45
C ASN A 136 -26.59 -0.33 -11.69
N THR A 137 -27.33 -0.68 -12.74
CA THR A 137 -28.63 -0.06 -13.05
C THR A 137 -29.77 -0.55 -12.14
N LEU A 138 -29.71 -1.79 -11.65
CA LEU A 138 -30.68 -2.32 -10.69
C LEU A 138 -30.40 -1.91 -9.24
N SER A 139 -29.15 -1.67 -8.85
CA SER A 139 -28.76 -1.21 -7.50
C SER A 139 -29.58 -0.01 -6.97
N PRO A 140 -29.84 1.08 -7.73
CA PRO A 140 -30.63 2.21 -7.23
C PRO A 140 -32.14 1.94 -7.14
N THR A 141 -32.64 0.85 -7.75
CA THR A 141 -34.07 0.51 -7.78
C THR A 141 -34.47 -0.39 -6.61
N LEU A 142 -33.52 -1.15 -6.05
CA LEU A 142 -33.73 -2.01 -4.89
C LEU A 142 -33.41 -1.24 -3.60
N LYS A 143 -34.41 -0.59 -2.99
CA LYS A 143 -34.26 0.14 -1.71
C LYS A 143 -34.02 -0.77 -0.48
N THR A 144 -34.09 -2.08 -0.65
CA THR A 144 -33.93 -3.06 0.42
C THR A 144 -33.02 -4.16 -0.10
N ASP A 145 -31.98 -4.48 0.66
CA ASP A 145 -30.94 -5.48 0.32
C ASP A 145 -31.47 -6.92 0.18
N GLY A 146 -32.79 -7.14 0.28
CA GLY A 146 -33.44 -8.44 0.06
C GLY A 146 -33.11 -9.50 1.12
N PHE A 147 -32.23 -9.18 2.07
CA PHE A 147 -31.91 -10.04 3.20
C PHE A 147 -32.83 -9.68 4.37
N GLU A 148 -33.81 -10.53 4.60
CA GLU A 148 -34.65 -10.50 5.80
C GLU A 148 -34.22 -11.65 6.71
N VAL A 149 -34.02 -11.37 7.99
CA VAL A 149 -33.74 -12.43 8.96
C VAL A 149 -35.03 -13.23 9.22
N PRO A 150 -34.96 -14.56 9.40
CA PRO A 150 -36.11 -15.35 9.78
C PRO A 150 -36.78 -14.78 11.03
N SER A 151 -38.11 -14.82 11.07
CA SER A 151 -38.85 -14.56 12.32
C SER A 151 -38.27 -15.47 13.41
N ASP A 152 -37.96 -14.89 14.57
CA ASP A 152 -37.42 -15.58 15.76
C ASP A 152 -35.90 -15.81 15.81
N TYR A 153 -35.10 -15.36 14.82
CA TYR A 153 -33.63 -15.46 14.87
C TYR A 153 -33.03 -14.89 16.17
N PHE A 154 -33.47 -13.69 16.56
CA PHE A 154 -32.96 -13.01 17.75
C PHE A 154 -33.43 -13.65 19.05
N GLU A 155 -34.63 -14.24 19.06
CA GLU A 155 -35.17 -14.98 20.22
C GLU A 155 -34.39 -16.29 20.43
N GLU A 156 -34.13 -17.04 19.35
CA GLU A 156 -33.34 -18.27 19.42
C GLU A 156 -31.89 -17.99 19.83
N LEU A 157 -31.28 -16.92 19.31
CA LEU A 157 -29.94 -16.48 19.70
C LEU A 157 -29.87 -16.11 21.19
N THR A 158 -30.85 -15.33 21.68
CA THR A 158 -30.91 -14.91 23.08
C THR A 158 -31.07 -16.11 24.02
N ASN A 159 -31.91 -17.08 23.64
CA ASN A 159 -32.07 -18.32 24.40
C ASN A 159 -30.79 -19.17 24.42
N LYS A 160 -30.06 -19.25 23.30
CA LYS A 160 -28.75 -19.96 23.26
C LYS A 160 -27.71 -19.31 24.16
N ILE A 161 -27.63 -17.97 24.16
CA ILE A 161 -26.67 -17.23 24.99
C ILE A 161 -26.98 -17.42 26.48
N THR A 162 -28.24 -17.31 26.89
CA THR A 162 -28.64 -17.46 28.30
C THR A 162 -28.39 -18.88 28.84
N VAL A 163 -28.62 -19.91 28.02
CA VAL A 163 -28.28 -21.30 28.35
C VAL A 163 -26.76 -21.47 28.48
N ALA A 164 -25.98 -20.91 27.57
CA ALA A 164 -24.51 -21.01 27.62
C ALA A 164 -23.91 -20.33 28.87
N VAL A 165 -24.39 -19.13 29.22
CA VAL A 165 -23.91 -18.39 30.40
C VAL A 165 -24.30 -19.11 31.70
N SER A 166 -25.53 -19.60 31.80
CA SER A 166 -26.01 -20.29 33.02
C SER A 166 -25.40 -21.69 33.23
N ALA A 167 -24.87 -22.32 32.18
CA ALA A 167 -24.09 -23.56 32.29
C ALA A 167 -22.67 -23.31 32.83
N GLN A 168 -22.08 -22.15 32.55
CA GLN A 168 -20.70 -21.83 32.94
C GLN A 168 -20.56 -21.50 34.43
N ASP A 169 -21.63 -21.02 35.08
CA ASP A 169 -21.66 -20.74 36.53
C ASP A 169 -21.76 -22.02 37.41
N ARG A 170 -21.97 -23.21 36.82
CA ARG A 170 -22.18 -24.45 37.58
C ARG A 170 -20.91 -25.26 37.89
N GLU A 171 -19.75 -24.97 37.29
CA GLU A 171 -18.55 -25.80 37.46
C GLU A 171 -17.48 -25.29 38.45
N VAL A 172 -17.65 -24.17 39.17
CA VAL A 172 -16.58 -23.67 40.04
C VAL A 172 -17.04 -23.41 41.48
N LYS A 173 -17.28 -24.48 42.25
CA LYS A 173 -17.18 -24.45 43.73
C LYS A 173 -16.58 -25.74 44.29
N SER A 174 -15.30 -26.00 44.01
CA SER A 174 -14.48 -26.79 44.94
C SER A 174 -13.28 -25.96 45.37
N ALA A 175 -13.32 -25.44 46.60
CA ALA A 175 -12.24 -24.68 47.19
C ALA A 175 -10.92 -25.50 47.17
N PRO A 176 -9.78 -24.89 46.80
CA PRO A 176 -8.51 -25.63 46.73
C PRO A 176 -8.10 -26.11 48.12
N ARG A 177 -7.86 -27.42 48.26
CA ARG A 177 -7.35 -28.04 49.49
C ARG A 177 -5.90 -27.61 49.71
N VAL A 178 -5.68 -26.70 50.64
CA VAL A 178 -4.34 -26.27 51.06
C VAL A 178 -3.67 -27.40 51.84
N VAL A 179 -2.67 -28.06 51.24
CA VAL A 179 -1.84 -29.08 51.92
C VAL A 179 -0.54 -28.42 52.37
N ARG A 180 -0.22 -28.51 53.67
CA ARG A 180 1.00 -27.94 54.24
C ARG A 180 2.19 -28.87 53.96
N PHE A 181 3.20 -28.35 53.27
CA PHE A 181 4.43 -29.08 52.92
C PHE A 181 5.43 -29.03 54.08
N ASN A 182 5.83 -30.19 54.63
CA ASN A 182 6.70 -30.26 55.82
C ASN A 182 8.20 -30.29 55.44
N ILE A 183 8.79 -29.11 55.32
CA ILE A 183 10.16 -28.89 54.85
C ILE A 183 11.25 -29.29 55.87
N GLN A 184 10.88 -29.56 57.14
CA GLN A 184 11.85 -29.80 58.23
C GLN A 184 12.71 -31.07 58.04
N GLY A 185 12.22 -32.06 57.29
CA GLY A 185 12.98 -33.28 56.99
C GLY A 185 14.06 -33.09 55.93
N TRP A 186 13.84 -32.17 54.97
CA TRP A 186 14.68 -32.01 53.79
C TRP A 186 15.86 -31.07 54.04
N ILE A 187 15.73 -30.15 55.00
CA ILE A 187 16.79 -29.22 55.39
C ILE A 187 18.03 -29.98 55.90
N LYS A 188 17.86 -31.16 56.53
CA LYS A 188 18.99 -31.97 57.02
C LYS A 188 19.84 -32.54 55.86
N TYR A 189 19.18 -32.96 54.78
CA TYR A 189 19.85 -33.43 53.57
C TYR A 189 20.45 -32.28 52.77
N ALA A 190 19.76 -31.14 52.68
CA ALA A 190 20.28 -29.93 52.03
C ALA A 190 21.55 -29.43 52.73
N ALA A 191 21.56 -29.38 54.07
CA ALA A 191 22.74 -28.97 54.83
C ALA A 191 23.95 -29.89 54.57
N ALA A 192 23.74 -31.20 54.56
CA ALA A 192 24.81 -32.17 54.23
C ALA A 192 25.33 -31.98 52.80
N ALA A 193 24.42 -31.82 51.82
CA ALA A 193 24.79 -31.60 50.41
C ALA A 193 25.58 -30.30 50.22
N CYS A 194 25.18 -29.21 50.88
CA CYS A 194 25.90 -27.93 50.85
C CYS A 194 27.32 -28.09 51.42
N VAL A 195 27.48 -28.79 52.54
CA VAL A 195 28.81 -29.02 53.13
C VAL A 195 29.68 -29.86 52.19
N THR A 196 29.13 -30.90 51.55
CA THR A 196 29.88 -31.70 50.58
C THR A 196 30.22 -30.94 49.31
N ALA A 197 29.32 -30.07 48.83
CA ALA A 197 29.56 -29.24 47.66
C ALA A 197 30.63 -28.18 47.93
N ILE A 198 30.59 -27.52 49.10
CA ILE A 198 31.59 -26.52 49.49
C ILE A 198 32.96 -27.18 49.65
N LEU A 199 33.04 -28.32 50.35
CA LEU A 199 34.30 -29.06 50.49
C LEU A 199 34.82 -29.60 49.15
N GLY A 200 33.92 -30.03 48.25
CA GLY A 200 34.27 -30.45 46.89
C GLY A 200 34.81 -29.30 46.05
N ILE A 201 34.16 -28.14 46.08
CA ILE A 201 34.59 -26.94 45.34
C ILE A 201 35.91 -26.40 45.88
N THR A 202 36.09 -26.31 47.20
CA THR A 202 37.35 -25.81 47.79
C THR A 202 38.51 -26.77 47.54
N SER A 203 38.31 -28.08 47.68
CA SER A 203 39.35 -29.07 47.38
C SER A 203 39.74 -29.09 45.90
N TYR A 204 38.77 -28.92 45.00
CA TYR A 204 39.03 -28.80 43.56
C TYR A 204 39.82 -27.52 43.25
N GLN A 205 39.38 -26.37 43.77
CA GLN A 205 40.03 -25.07 43.54
C GLN A 205 41.48 -25.01 44.03
N THR A 206 41.78 -25.61 45.21
CA THR A 206 43.14 -25.65 45.76
C THR A 206 44.08 -26.60 45.01
N ILE A 207 43.56 -27.66 44.40
CA ILE A 207 44.35 -28.55 43.53
C ILE A 207 44.60 -27.91 42.15
N THR A 208 43.72 -27.00 41.73
CA THR A 208 43.80 -26.28 40.44
C THR A 208 44.44 -24.89 40.52
N ASP A 209 45.19 -24.55 41.58
CA ASP A 209 45.85 -23.23 41.71
C ASP A 209 46.82 -22.92 40.55
N HIS A 210 46.31 -22.37 39.44
CA HIS A 210 46.98 -21.45 38.52
C HIS A 210 45.97 -20.90 37.49
N ASN A 211 45.85 -19.57 37.42
CA ASN A 211 45.01 -18.76 36.52
C ASN A 211 43.55 -18.55 36.96
N GLN A 212 43.32 -17.45 37.67
CA GLN A 212 42.01 -16.80 37.75
C GLN A 212 41.59 -16.30 36.35
N VAL A 213 40.40 -16.66 35.90
CA VAL A 213 39.73 -16.00 34.76
C VAL A 213 38.28 -15.73 35.15
N ASN A 214 37.92 -14.43 35.20
CA ASN A 214 36.54 -13.95 35.37
C ASN A 214 35.70 -14.38 34.16
N VAL A 215 34.59 -15.07 34.41
CA VAL A 215 33.74 -15.74 33.39
C VAL A 215 32.69 -14.79 32.76
N THR A 216 32.66 -13.51 33.12
CA THR A 216 31.62 -12.58 32.66
C THR A 216 32.04 -11.70 31.47
N GLU A 217 33.33 -11.49 31.22
CA GLU A 217 33.80 -10.61 30.13
C GLU A 217 34.08 -11.34 28.81
N SER A 218 34.22 -12.67 28.82
CA SER A 218 34.57 -13.46 27.64
C SER A 218 33.38 -13.86 26.76
N HIS A 219 32.15 -13.82 27.29
CA HIS A 219 30.97 -14.30 26.55
C HIS A 219 30.44 -13.28 25.51
N LEU A 220 30.70 -11.99 25.70
CA LEU A 220 30.33 -10.94 24.74
C LEU A 220 31.36 -10.77 23.62
N SER A 221 32.63 -11.09 23.89
CA SER A 221 33.72 -11.01 22.90
C SER A 221 33.78 -12.23 21.98
N SER A 222 33.11 -13.33 22.33
CA SER A 222 33.06 -14.56 21.54
C SER A 222 31.86 -14.67 20.58
N ILE A 223 31.01 -13.65 20.51
CA ILE A 223 29.87 -13.67 19.58
C ILE A 223 30.41 -13.61 18.14
N SER A 224 30.01 -14.56 17.30
CA SER A 224 30.49 -14.63 15.92
C SER A 224 29.86 -13.53 15.08
N GLU A 225 30.63 -12.88 14.19
CA GLU A 225 30.09 -11.92 13.20
C GLU A 225 28.88 -12.47 12.44
N LYS A 226 28.87 -13.79 12.17
CA LYS A 226 27.74 -14.46 11.50
C LYS A 226 26.49 -14.48 12.36
N GLU A 227 26.62 -14.64 13.67
CA GLU A 227 25.50 -14.63 14.62
C GLU A 227 24.93 -13.23 14.78
N ILE A 228 25.81 -12.22 14.82
CA ILE A 228 25.41 -10.80 14.77
C ILE A 228 24.63 -10.51 13.48
N ILE A 229 25.16 -10.90 12.33
CA ILE A 229 24.51 -10.68 11.02
C ILE A 229 23.16 -11.39 10.95
N ASN A 230 23.08 -12.62 11.46
CA ASN A 230 21.85 -13.40 11.40
C ASN A 230 20.78 -12.84 12.35
N TYR A 231 21.17 -12.39 13.54
CA TYR A 231 20.27 -11.69 14.47
C TYR A 231 19.76 -10.39 13.83
N LEU A 232 20.65 -9.55 13.30
CA LEU A 232 20.28 -8.30 12.64
C LEU A 232 19.37 -8.56 11.43
N SER A 233 19.67 -9.55 10.60
CA SER A 233 18.83 -9.89 9.44
C SER A 233 17.45 -10.42 9.83
N SER A 234 17.33 -11.03 11.01
CA SER A 234 16.06 -11.54 11.54
C SER A 234 15.27 -10.49 12.34
N SER A 235 15.94 -9.48 12.92
CA SER A 235 15.32 -8.46 13.77
C SER A 235 15.03 -7.14 13.06
N THR A 236 15.56 -6.95 11.85
CA THR A 236 15.46 -5.72 11.05
C THR A 236 14.26 -5.85 10.09
N ASP A 237 13.29 -4.94 10.18
CA ASP A 237 12.19 -4.85 9.21
C ASP A 237 12.66 -4.12 7.92
N SER A 238 11.85 -4.16 6.86
CA SER A 238 12.17 -3.55 5.56
C SER A 238 12.46 -2.04 5.66
N ASP A 239 11.80 -1.36 6.60
CA ASP A 239 12.02 0.06 6.89
C ASP A 239 13.37 0.29 7.60
N ASP A 240 13.74 -0.60 8.53
CA ASP A 240 15.03 -0.52 9.23
C ASP A 240 16.22 -0.83 8.29
N MET A 241 16.00 -1.70 7.30
CA MET A 241 17.02 -2.01 6.29
C MET A 241 17.27 -0.81 5.34
N LEU A 242 16.24 -0.02 5.04
CA LEU A 242 16.37 1.24 4.30
C LEU A 242 17.23 2.26 5.09
N LEU A 243 16.98 2.36 6.40
CA LEU A 243 17.73 3.22 7.31
C LEU A 243 19.21 2.80 7.37
N ILE A 244 19.49 1.51 7.59
CA ILE A 244 20.88 1.01 7.66
C ILE A 244 21.63 1.25 6.34
N MET A 245 20.97 1.05 5.19
CA MET A 245 21.56 1.33 3.87
C MET A 245 21.87 2.82 3.67
N GLU A 246 20.99 3.71 4.14
CA GLU A 246 21.21 5.17 4.09
C GLU A 246 22.43 5.59 4.93
N TYR A 247 22.67 4.93 6.06
CA TYR A 247 23.85 5.18 6.90
C TYR A 247 25.14 4.59 6.31
N LEU A 248 25.10 3.38 5.73
CA LEU A 248 26.28 2.75 5.13
C LEU A 248 26.79 3.48 3.87
N TYR A 249 25.91 4.20 3.17
CA TYR A 249 26.27 4.97 1.98
C TYR A 249 26.75 6.40 2.26
N GLN A 250 26.74 6.87 3.52
CA GLN A 250 27.30 8.17 3.86
C GLN A 250 28.84 8.13 3.77
N PRO A 251 29.48 9.11 3.10
CA PRO A 251 30.93 9.21 3.10
C PRO A 251 31.45 9.43 4.53
N THR A 252 32.59 8.81 4.83
CA THR A 252 33.28 8.72 6.12
C THR A 252 33.73 10.07 6.71
N ALA A 253 32.79 10.95 7.01
CA ALA A 253 32.98 12.21 7.71
C ALA A 253 31.80 12.59 8.62
N SER A 254 30.94 11.62 8.96
CA SER A 254 29.93 11.78 10.01
C SER A 254 30.59 11.46 11.35
N GLN A 255 30.65 12.45 12.24
CA GLN A 255 31.04 12.26 13.64
C GLN A 255 30.16 11.17 14.24
N GLY A 256 30.77 10.05 14.61
CA GLY A 256 30.07 8.84 15.06
C GLY A 256 29.05 9.13 16.17
N ILE A 257 27.98 8.34 16.18
CA ILE A 257 26.93 8.40 17.21
C ILE A 257 27.61 8.12 18.56
N GLY A 258 27.78 9.18 19.36
CA GLY A 258 28.50 9.14 20.64
C GLY A 258 29.61 10.18 20.78
N SER A 259 30.06 10.85 19.71
CA SER A 259 31.15 11.85 19.83
C SER A 259 30.74 13.14 20.54
N LYS A 260 29.44 13.30 20.85
CA LYS A 260 28.86 14.46 21.54
C LYS A 260 28.24 14.09 22.89
N VAL A 261 28.26 12.80 23.25
CA VAL A 261 27.73 12.33 24.54
C VAL A 261 28.95 12.13 25.43
N GLU A 262 29.05 12.93 26.47
CA GLU A 262 30.15 12.81 27.44
C GLU A 262 29.99 11.49 28.22
N TYR A 263 31.10 10.86 28.61
CA TYR A 263 31.07 9.59 29.35
C TYR A 263 30.23 9.70 30.63
N ASP A 264 30.29 10.85 31.29
CA ASP A 264 29.55 11.14 32.52
C ASP A 264 28.03 11.15 32.30
N GLU A 265 27.55 11.60 31.13
CA GLU A 265 26.11 11.58 30.80
C GLU A 265 25.58 10.15 30.62
N ILE A 266 26.43 9.25 30.13
CA ILE A 266 26.10 7.83 29.95
C ILE A 266 26.05 7.14 31.33
N GLU A 267 26.97 7.48 32.23
CA GLU A 267 27.01 6.95 33.59
C GLU A 267 25.79 7.41 34.40
N ASP A 268 25.41 8.68 34.30
CA ASP A 268 24.21 9.22 34.95
C ASP A 268 22.92 8.55 34.44
N TYR A 269 22.81 8.33 33.13
CA TYR A 269 21.64 7.66 32.54
C TYR A 269 21.53 6.20 33.01
N LEU A 270 22.64 5.47 33.05
CA LEU A 270 22.65 4.07 33.50
C LEU A 270 22.33 3.96 34.99
N ASN A 271 22.85 4.87 35.82
CA ASN A 271 22.52 4.92 37.24
C ASN A 271 21.06 5.36 37.51
N TYR A 272 20.44 6.09 36.59
CA TYR A 272 19.03 6.47 36.70
C TYR A 272 18.08 5.35 36.25
N THR A 273 18.53 4.45 35.38
CA THR A 273 17.68 3.41 34.76
C THR A 273 17.81 2.01 35.38
N LEU A 274 18.85 1.77 36.18
CA LEU A 274 19.06 0.55 36.99
C LEU A 274 18.72 0.79 38.47
#